data_AF-A0A371F3Z5-F1
#
_entry.id   AF-A0A371F3Z5-F1
#
_cell.length_a   1.000
_cell.length_b   1.000
_cell.length_c   1.000
_cell.angle_alpha   90.00
_cell.angle_beta   90.00
_cell.angle_gamma   90.00
#
_symmetry.space_group_name_H-M   'P 1'
#
loop_
_entity.id
_entity.type
_entity.pdbx_description
1 polymer ?
#
loop_
_entity_poly.entity_id
_entity_poly.type
_entity_poly.pdbx_seq_one_letter_code
_entity_poly.pdbx_strand_id
1 'polypeptide(L)' 'MAQPYGFNSPQHPQQEHPQHVYKLHKALYGLKQALQSSYYTLRDYLLEYGFSNAKFDTSVFTYVSVFSGPC' A
#
# COMPACT_ATOMS: atom_id res chain seq x y z
N MET A 1 -1.81 -7.54 -23.51
CA MET A 1 -1.24 -6.76 -22.40
C MET A 1 -2.14 -5.54 -22.22
N ALA A 2 -2.62 -5.25 -21.01
CA ALA A 2 -3.54 -4.14 -20.74
C ALA A 2 -2.84 -3.06 -19.91
N GLN A 3 -3.14 -1.79 -20.20
CA GLN A 3 -2.57 -0.66 -19.47
C GLN A 3 -3.26 -0.51 -18.10
N PRO A 4 -2.53 -0.17 -17.01
CA PRO A 4 -3.12 -0.07 -15.68
C PRO A 4 -4.18 1.02 -15.58
N TYR A 5 -5.17 0.77 -14.72
CA TYR A 5 -6.25 1.71 -14.40
C TYR A 5 -5.66 3.00 -13.83
N GLY A 6 -5.96 4.14 -14.46
CA GLY A 6 -5.38 5.45 -14.13
C GLY A 6 -4.63 6.12 -15.28
N PHE A 7 -4.35 5.41 -16.37
CA PHE A 7 -3.83 5.99 -17.61
C PHE A 7 -4.94 6.38 -18.62
N ASN A 8 -6.20 6.10 -18.26
CA ASN A 8 -7.39 6.29 -19.07
C ASN A 8 -7.99 7.70 -18.79
N SER A 9 -7.27 8.76 -19.15
CA SER A 9 -7.83 10.12 -19.05
C SER A 9 -8.58 10.48 -20.34
N PRO A 10 -9.66 11.29 -20.29
CA PRO A 10 -10.40 11.69 -21.50
C PRO A 10 -9.57 12.57 -22.46
N GLN A 11 -8.44 13.10 -22.00
CA GLN A 11 -7.45 13.84 -22.81
C GLN A 11 -6.27 12.95 -23.26
N HIS A 12 -6.30 11.65 -22.94
CA HIS A 12 -5.18 10.76 -23.19
C HIS A 12 -5.29 10.13 -24.60
N PRO A 13 -4.20 10.06 -25.39
CA PRO A 13 -4.24 9.55 -26.77
C PRO A 13 -4.61 8.06 -26.92
N GLN A 14 -4.90 7.35 -25.83
CA GLN A 14 -5.32 5.96 -25.88
C GLN A 14 -6.63 5.78 -26.66
N GLN A 15 -7.50 6.80 -26.66
CA GLN A 15 -8.73 6.78 -27.46
C GLN A 15 -8.45 6.84 -28.97
N GLU A 16 -7.30 7.40 -29.37
CA GLU A 16 -6.85 7.48 -30.77
C GLU A 16 -5.97 6.29 -31.19
N HIS A 17 -5.32 5.63 -30.23
CA HIS A 17 -4.46 4.45 -30.48
C HIS A 17 -4.67 3.32 -29.45
N PRO A 18 -5.70 2.47 -29.64
CA PRO A 18 -6.09 1.44 -28.67
C PRO A 18 -5.07 0.29 -28.49
N GLN A 19 -4.05 0.20 -29.34
CA GLN A 19 -2.98 -0.80 -29.22
C GLN A 19 -1.64 -0.22 -28.75
N HIS A 20 -1.56 1.09 -28.51
CA HIS A 20 -0.32 1.71 -28.07
C HIS A 20 -0.16 1.58 -26.56
N VAL A 21 0.79 0.75 -26.12
CA VAL A 21 1.14 0.62 -24.70
C VAL A 21 2.38 1.46 -24.42
N TYR A 22 2.26 2.40 -23.48
CA TYR A 22 3.37 3.26 -23.07
C TYR A 22 4.32 2.52 -22.13
N LYS A 23 5.60 2.45 -22.48
CA LYS A 23 6.65 1.89 -21.62
C LYS A 23 7.17 2.98 -20.70
N LEU A 24 7.07 2.74 -19.39
CA LEU A 24 7.59 3.68 -18.40
C LEU A 24 9.13 3.69 -18.43
N HIS A 25 9.73 4.84 -18.76
CA HIS A 25 11.18 4.98 -18.94
C HIS A 25 11.97 5.15 -17.62
N LYS A 26 11.29 5.54 -16.53
CA LYS A 26 11.85 5.63 -15.18
C LYS A 26 10.90 4.98 -14.19
N ALA A 27 11.42 4.26 -13.20
CA ALA A 27 10.58 3.60 -12.20
C ALA A 27 9.80 4.61 -11.35
N LEU A 28 8.53 4.29 -11.05
CA LEU A 28 7.68 4.97 -10.08
C LEU A 28 8.19 4.75 -8.64
N TYR A 29 9.43 5.11 -8.36
CA TYR A 29 10.02 4.97 -7.02
C TYR A 29 9.17 5.68 -5.96
N GLY A 30 8.62 6.84 -6.32
CA GLY A 30 7.69 7.58 -5.47
C GLY A 30 6.39 6.83 -5.16
N LEU A 31 5.89 5.98 -6.06
CA LEU A 31 4.67 5.18 -5.81
C LEU A 31 4.93 4.09 -4.77
N LYS A 32 6.11 3.46 -4.82
CA LYS A 32 6.54 2.52 -3.78
C LYS A 32 6.72 3.23 -2.44
N GLN A 33 7.29 4.43 -2.44
CA GLN A 33 7.50 5.22 -1.22
C GLN A 33 6.21 5.78 -0.63
N ALA A 34 5.25 6.20 -1.45
CA ALA A 34 3.93 6.64 -0.98
C ALA A 34 3.22 5.51 -0.22
N LEU A 35 3.26 4.29 -0.77
CA LEU A 35 2.69 3.12 -0.11
C LEU A 35 3.42 2.77 1.21
N GLN A 36 4.74 2.94 1.25
CA GLN A 36 5.55 2.74 2.46
C GLN A 36 5.26 3.79 3.53
N SER A 37 5.10 5.06 3.15
CA SER A 37 4.82 6.16 4.09
C SER A 37 3.51 5.90 4.85
N SER A 38 2.44 5.52 4.14
CA SER A 38 1.16 5.17 4.77
C SER A 38 1.25 3.94 5.67
N TYR A 39 2.09 2.96 5.32
CA TYR A 39 2.34 1.80 6.17
C TYR A 39 3.01 2.18 7.49
N TYR A 40 4.03 3.05 7.47
CA TYR A 40 4.70 3.48 8.70
C TYR A 40 3.75 4.26 9.61
N THR A 41 2.95 5.17 9.06
CA THR A 41 1.94 5.90 9.84
C THR A 41 0.92 4.96 10.49
N LEU A 42 0.40 3.98 9.74
CA LEU A 42 -0.54 2.99 10.27
C LEU A 42 0.10 2.12 11.36
N ARG A 43 1.34 1.66 11.12
CA ARG A 43 2.10 0.87 12.07
C ARG A 43 2.25 1.61 13.40
N ASP A 44 2.68 2.86 13.36
CA ASP A 44 2.94 3.64 14.57
C ASP A 44 1.65 3.85 15.38
N TYR A 45 0.53 4.13 14.70
CA TYR A 45 -0.78 4.24 15.33
C TYR A 45 -1.23 2.94 16.02
N LEU A 46 -1.04 1.79 15.35
CA LEU A 46 -1.40 0.49 15.92
C LEU A 46 -0.54 0.13 17.13
N LEU A 47 0.76 0.44 17.09
CA LEU A 47 1.67 0.23 18.21
C LEU A 47 1.27 1.08 19.43
N GLU A 48 0.88 2.34 19.20
CA GLU A 48 0.38 3.23 20.27
C GLU A 48 -0.91 2.67 20.91
N TYR A 49 -1.78 2.06 20.11
CA TYR A 49 -3.01 1.44 20.59
C TYR A 49 -2.79 0.08 21.29
N GLY A 50 -1.54 -0.38 21.41
CA GLY A 50 -1.18 -1.62 22.10
C GLY A 50 -1.20 -2.88 21.23
N PHE A 51 -1.29 -2.73 19.90
CA PHE A 51 -1.02 -3.85 19.00
C PHE A 51 0.48 -4.13 18.93
N SER A 52 0.84 -5.35 18.55
CA SER A 52 2.22 -5.77 18.31
C SER A 52 2.34 -6.45 16.95
N ASN A 53 3.51 -6.36 16.33
CA ASN A 53 3.76 -7.06 15.06
C ASN A 53 3.85 -8.57 15.29
N ALA A 54 3.27 -9.35 14.38
CA ALA A 54 3.40 -10.80 14.39
C ALA A 54 4.86 -11.21 14.12
N LYS A 55 5.33 -12.27 14.79
CA LYS A 55 6.72 -12.76 14.65
C LYS A 55 7.03 -13.32 13.25
N PHE A 56 6.02 -13.83 12.55
CA PHE A 56 6.19 -14.47 11.25
C PHE A 56 6.01 -13.49 10.07
N ASP A 57 5.26 -12.42 10.28
CA ASP A 57 4.96 -11.44 9.23
C ASP A 57 4.85 -10.03 9.85
N THR A 58 5.71 -9.11 9.42
CA THR A 58 5.71 -7.73 9.90
C THR A 58 4.52 -6.90 9.44
N SER A 59 3.76 -7.37 8.44
CA SER A 59 2.54 -6.68 7.98
C SER A 59 1.31 -7.02 8.81
N VAL A 60 1.39 -8.04 9.67
CA VAL A 60 0.28 -8.52 10.49
C VAL A 60 0.42 -8.01 11.93
N PHE A 61 -0.65 -7.46 12.46
CA PHE A 61 -0.70 -6.93 13.83
C PHE A 61 -1.62 -7.78 14.70
N THR A 62 -1.18 -8.10 15.91
CA THR A 62 -1.94 -8.86 16.91
C THR A 62 -2.11 -8.04 18.18
N TYR A 63 -3.35 -7.97 18.67
CA TYR A 63 -3.69 -7.41 19.97
C TYR A 63 -4.01 -8.54 20.92
N VAL A 64 -3.14 -8.77 21.89
CA VAL A 64 -3.37 -9.78 22.94
C VAL A 64 -3.90 -9.03 24.14
N SER A 65 -5.22 -9.06 24.33
CA SER A 65 -5.84 -8.67 25.59
C SER A 65 -5.51 -9.76 26.60
N VAL A 66 -4.42 -9.59 27.34
CA VAL A 66 -4.24 -10.33 28.60
C VAL A 66 -5.28 -9.80 29.56
N PHE A 67 -6.38 -10.54 29.72
CA PHE A 67 -7.34 -10.35 30.80
C PHE A 67 -6.59 -10.60 32.12
N SER A 68 -5.94 -9.57 32.64
CA SER A 68 -5.40 -9.55 34.00
C SER A 68 -6.57 -9.37 34.97
N GLY A 69 -7.38 -10.42 35.13
CA GLY A 69 -8.34 -10.50 36.22
C GLY A 69 -7.57 -10.70 37.53
N PRO A 70 -7.93 -10.00 38.62
CA PRO A 70 -7.35 -10.28 39.92
C PRO A 70 -7.81 -11.67 40.37
N CYS A 71 -6.86 -12.53 40.74
CA CYS A 71 -7.14 -13.70 41.56
C CYS A 71 -7.59 -13.27 42.95
#